data_AF-A0A3C1S4L0-F1
#
_entry.id   AF-A0A3C1S4L0-F1
#
_cell.length_a   1.000
_cell.length_b   1.000
_cell.length_c   1.000
_cell.angle_alpha   90.00
_cell.angle_beta   90.00
_cell.angle_gamma   90.00
#
_symmetry.space_group_name_H-M   'P 1'
#
loop_
_entity.id
_entity.type
_entity.pdbx_description
1 polymer ?
#
loop_
_entity_poly.entity_id
_entity_poly.type
_entity_poly.pdbx_seq_one_letter_code
_entity_poly.pdbx_strand_id
1 'polypeptide(L)' 'FYFCATYNSPSPDAISPSFETKFARMEYADNEKFHLSYMRHTGQWWEVHRDLPMPECLRLITEEPLFIP' A
#
# COMPACT_ATOMS: atom_id res chain seq x y z
N PHE A 1 -5.38 -2.83 -7.62
CA PHE A 1 -5.50 -3.51 -6.31
C PHE A 1 -4.92 -2.61 -5.22
N TYR A 2 -5.50 -2.64 -4.02
CA TYR A 2 -4.97 -1.94 -2.85
C TYR A 2 -4.57 -2.95 -1.79
N PHE A 3 -3.49 -2.65 -1.08
CA PHE A 3 -3.11 -3.36 0.13
C PHE A 3 -3.43 -2.46 1.33
N CYS A 4 -4.08 -3.05 2.33
CA CYS A 4 -4.54 -2.38 3.52
C CYS A 4 -3.81 -2.95 4.74
N ALA A 5 -3.52 -2.09 5.70
CA ALA A 5 -3.08 -2.46 7.03
C ALA A 5 -4.18 -2.12 8.03
N THR A 6 -4.40 -3.02 8.98
CA THR A 6 -5.36 -2.83 10.09
C THR A 6 -4.59 -2.41 11.33
N TYR A 7 -4.91 -1.25 11.88
CA TYR A 7 -4.30 -0.72 13.09
C TYR A 7 -5.25 -0.94 14.26
N ASN A 8 -4.73 -1.54 15.32
CA ASN A 8 -5.43 -1.62 16.58
C ASN A 8 -5.33 -0.27 17.31
N SER A 9 -6.46 0.23 17.78
CA SER A 9 -6.57 1.48 18.55
C SER A 9 -7.19 1.15 19.92
N PRO A 10 -6.38 0.65 20.87
CA PRO A 10 -6.87 0.10 22.14
C PRO A 10 -7.27 1.16 23.17
N SER A 11 -7.20 2.45 22.83
CA SER A 11 -7.56 3.53 23.75
C SER A 11 -9.03 3.44 24.16
N PRO A 12 -9.38 3.61 25.45
CA PRO A 12 -10.78 3.68 25.90
C PRO A 12 -11.59 4.76 25.21
N ASP A 13 -10.93 5.85 24.79
CA ASP A 13 -11.55 6.99 24.11
C ASP A 13 -11.47 6.89 22.57
N ALA A 14 -11.04 5.75 22.03
CA ALA A 14 -10.96 5.57 20.58
C ALA A 14 -12.36 5.61 19.94
N ILE A 15 -12.46 6.27 18.79
CA ILE A 15 -13.70 6.28 17.99
C ILE A 15 -14.09 4.86 17.54
N SER A 16 -13.09 4.00 17.30
CA SER A 16 -13.24 2.60 16.92
C SER A 16 -12.08 1.79 17.49
N PRO A 17 -12.27 0.51 17.87
CA PRO A 17 -11.21 -0.36 18.37
C PRO A 17 -10.11 -0.62 17.32
N SER A 18 -10.42 -0.47 16.03
CA SER A 18 -9.45 -0.56 14.94
C SER A 18 -9.89 0.26 13.73
N PHE A 19 -8.94 0.53 12.84
CA PHE A 19 -9.21 1.13 11.54
C PHE A 19 -8.28 0.55 10.47
N GLU A 20 -8.71 0.63 9.22
CA GLU A 20 -7.91 0.23 8.07
C GLU A 20 -7.35 1.46 7.34
N THR A 21 -6.12 1.34 6.86
CA THR A 21 -5.51 2.33 5.96
C THR A 21 -4.88 1.64 4.75
N LYS A 22 -4.98 2.29 3.59
CA LYS A 22 -4.36 1.81 2.35
C LYS A 22 -2.93 2.33 2.31
N PHE A 23 -1.96 1.45 2.12
CA PHE A 23 -0.55 1.83 2.12
C PHE A 23 0.13 1.60 0.76
N ALA A 24 -0.27 0.56 0.01
CA ALA A 24 0.23 0.28 -1.33
C ALA A 24 -0.91 0.13 -2.33
N ARG A 25 -0.66 0.58 -3.57
CA ARG A 25 -1.54 0.41 -4.73
C ARG A 25 -0.76 -0.26 -5.85
N MET A 26 -1.25 -1.40 -6.31
CA MET A 26 -0.74 -2.12 -7.48
C MET A 26 -1.75 -2.01 -8.62
N GLU A 27 -1.41 -1.25 -9.66
CA GLU A 27 -2.27 -0.99 -10.82
C GLU A 27 -1.82 -1.84 -12.00
N TYR A 28 -2.75 -2.50 -12.69
CA TYR A 28 -2.42 -3.25 -13.92
C TYR A 28 -2.16 -2.27 -15.05
N ALA A 29 -1.04 -2.44 -15.74
CA ALA A 29 -0.67 -1.63 -16.88
C ALA A 29 -0.97 -2.36 -18.20
N ASP A 30 -0.08 -3.27 -18.61
CA ASP A 30 -0.23 -4.15 -19.76
C ASP A 30 0.61 -5.41 -19.59
N ASN A 31 0.46 -6.40 -20.48
CA ASN A 31 1.39 -7.54 -20.63
C ASN A 31 1.88 -8.17 -19.30
N GLU A 32 0.94 -8.44 -18.39
CA GLU A 32 1.19 -9.01 -17.05
C GLU A 32 2.09 -8.15 -16.14
N LYS A 33 2.16 -6.84 -16.42
CA LYS A 33 2.91 -5.84 -15.68
C LYS A 33 2.01 -4.90 -14.91
N PHE A 34 2.61 -4.29 -13.89
CA PHE A 34 1.95 -3.46 -12.91
C PHE A 34 2.78 -2.23 -12.56
N HIS A 35 2.10 -1.21 -12.06
CA HIS A 35 2.72 -0.04 -11.44
C HIS A 35 2.46 -0.07 -9.94
N LEU A 36 3.43 0.37 -9.15
CA LEU A 36 3.30 0.51 -7.71
C LEU A 36 3.27 1.98 -7.30
N SER A 37 2.30 2.31 -6.46
CA SER A 37 2.22 3.59 -5.77
C SER A 37 2.09 3.39 -4.27
N TYR A 38 2.69 4.27 -3.46
CA TYR A 38 2.47 4.31 -2.01
C TYR A 38 1.57 5.50 -1.64
N MET A 39 0.85 5.38 -0.53
CA MET A 39 0.04 6.47 0.00
C MET A 39 0.93 7.41 0.82
N ARG A 40 1.10 8.65 0.37
CA ARG A 40 1.81 9.66 1.15
C ARG A 40 0.93 10.17 2.29
N HIS A 41 1.54 10.66 3.37
CA HIS A 41 0.84 11.29 4.51
C HIS A 41 -0.03 12.50 4.10
N THR A 42 0.13 13.02 2.89
CA THR A 42 -0.72 14.06 2.29
C THR A 42 -2.00 13.52 1.66
N GLY A 43 -2.26 12.21 1.73
CA GLY A 43 -3.43 11.56 1.12
C GLY A 43 -3.33 11.37 -0.41
N GLN A 44 -2.12 11.51 -0.97
CA GLN A 44 -1.88 11.37 -2.40
C GLN A 44 -1.13 10.07 -2.70
N TRP A 45 -1.51 9.41 -3.79
CA TRP A 45 -0.78 8.26 -4.32
C TRP A 45 0.43 8.72 -5.12
N TRP A 46 1.60 8.21 -4.75
CA TRP A 46 2.85 8.51 -5.42
C TRP A 46 3.37 7.24 -6.07
N GLU A 47 3.41 7.24 -7.40
CA GLU A 47 3.93 6.14 -8.19
C GLU A 47 5.45 6.12 -8.14
N VAL A 48 6.02 4.96 -7.82
CA VAL A 48 7.45 4.77 -7.57
C VAL A 48 8.07 3.66 -8.41
N HIS A 49 7.26 2.70 -8.87
CA HIS A 49 7.69 1.64 -9.78
C HIS A 49 6.71 1.46 -10.93
N ARG A 50 7.23 1.11 -12.11
CA ARG A 50 6.45 0.89 -13.33
C ARG A 50 6.85 -0.41 -14.01
N ASP A 51 5.93 -0.94 -14.80
CA ASP A 51 6.15 -2.07 -15.72
C ASP A 51 6.76 -3.33 -15.08
N LEU A 52 6.43 -3.61 -13.82
CA LEU A 52 6.95 -4.75 -13.08
C LEU A 52 5.99 -5.94 -13.12
N PRO A 53 6.50 -7.18 -13.23
CA PRO A 53 5.66 -8.37 -13.08
C PRO A 53 5.12 -8.47 -11.64
N MET A 54 3.96 -9.13 -11.47
CA MET A 54 3.31 -9.26 -10.17
C MET A 54 4.22 -9.79 -9.04
N PRO A 55 5.04 -10.85 -9.23
CA PRO A 55 5.88 -11.36 -8.15
C PRO A 55 6.88 -10.32 -7.62
N GLU A 56 7.43 -9.51 -8.52
CA GLU A 56 8.35 -8.44 -8.16
C GLU A 56 7.63 -7.32 -7.39
N CYS A 57 6.41 -6.98 -7.82
CA CYS A 57 5.59 -6.02 -7.08
C CYS A 57 5.34 -6.46 -5.62
N LEU A 58 5.00 -7.74 -5.41
CA LEU A 58 4.76 -8.29 -4.08
C LEU A 58 6.03 -8.30 -3.21
N ARG A 59 7.19 -8.60 -3.81
CA ARG A 59 8.50 -8.54 -3.15
C ARG A 59 8.78 -7.11 -2.67
N LEU A 60 8.61 -6.12 -3.54
CA LEU A 60 8.86 -4.71 -3.22
C LEU A 60 7.91 -4.19 -2.12
N ILE A 61 6.63 -4.55 -2.16
CA ILE A 61 5.66 -4.21 -1.11
C ILE A 61 6.09 -4.74 0.26
N THR A 62 6.80 -5.88 0.30
CA THR A 62 7.24 -6.51 1.55
C THR A 62 8.58 -5.97 2.06
N GLU A 63 9.47 -5.55 1.15
CA GLU A 63 10.88 -5.25 1.49
C GLU A 63 11.21 -3.75 1.49
N GLU A 64 10.50 -2.91 0.72
CA GLU A 64 10.86 -1.50 0.63
C GLU A 64 10.25 -0.66 1.77
N PRO A 65 11.04 0.22 2.40
CA PRO A 65 10.56 1.12 3.46
C PRO A 65 9.39 2.03 3.07
N LEU A 66 9.22 2.32 1.77
CA LEU A 66 8.13 3.16 1.27
C LEU A 66 6.75 2.53 1.44
N PHE A 67 6.68 1.20 1.53
CA PHE A 67 5.43 0.46 1.70
C PHE A 67 5.24 -0.06 3.12
N ILE A 68 6.08 0.37 4.08
CA ILE A 68 5.83 0.06 5.49
C ILE A 68 4.62 0.89 5.94
N PRO A 69 3.53 0.24 6.39
CA PRO A 69 2.36 0.94 6.91
C PRO A 69 2.68 1.69 8.21
#